data_AF-A0A8X6JMC0-F1
#
_entry.id   AF-A0A8X6JMC0-F1
#
_cell.length_a   1.000
_cell.length_b   1.000
_cell.length_c   1.000
_cell.angle_alpha   90.00
_cell.angle_beta   90.00
_cell.angle_gamma   90.00
#
_symmetry.space_group_name_H-M   'P 1'
#
loop_
_entity.id
_entity.type
_entity.pdbx_description
1 polymer ?
#
loop_
_entity_poly.entity_id
_entity_poly.type
_entity_poly.pdbx_seq_one_letter_code
_entity_poly.pdbx_strand_id
1 'polypeptide(L)'
;MFKTSTLLGSFLFVLGNIVGLAMENIRDTSWRKILLGLWLSIATFSNFLYNINILSFLTMPGKVTVPETFKELSEAILNGKYKCLTAAKGIDRDYLHVSGIHYMVKLGDIIEVNGLKYSYSKRFSDLLDDPVAMIILRRGINLLLGTPRYVSVKISDDNFGIFYIGIALKKRVLRPRIFEPRHE
;
A
#
# COMPACT_ATOMS: atom_id res chain seq x y z
N MET A 1 -52.51 -35.24 -11.50
CA MET A 1 -51.25 -35.76 -10.91
C MET A 1 -50.09 -35.33 -11.82
N PHE A 2 -49.64 -34.07 -11.70
CA PHE A 2 -48.68 -33.48 -12.63
C PHE A 2 -47.25 -33.89 -12.26
N LYS A 3 -46.70 -34.71 -13.16
CA LYS A 3 -45.35 -35.25 -13.35
C LYS A 3 -44.20 -34.38 -12.80
N THR A 4 -43.85 -34.57 -11.53
CA THR A 4 -42.71 -33.96 -10.80
C THR A 4 -41.36 -34.13 -11.50
N SER A 5 -41.18 -35.21 -12.27
CA SER A 5 -39.95 -35.44 -13.06
C SER A 5 -39.73 -34.41 -14.17
N THR A 6 -40.77 -33.74 -14.65
CA THR A 6 -40.68 -32.74 -15.73
C THR A 6 -40.21 -31.36 -15.22
N LEU A 7 -40.58 -31.02 -13.98
CA LEU A 7 -40.15 -29.78 -13.31
C LEU A 7 -38.69 -29.89 -12.87
N LEU A 8 -38.30 -31.04 -12.32
CA LEU A 8 -36.90 -31.30 -11.94
C LEU A 8 -35.97 -31.24 -13.15
N GLY A 9 -36.36 -31.84 -14.29
CA GLY A 9 -35.58 -31.77 -15.52
C GLY A 9 -35.45 -30.36 -16.07
N SER A 10 -36.51 -29.55 -15.99
CA SER A 10 -36.48 -28.14 -16.42
C SER A 10 -35.60 -27.29 -15.49
N PHE A 11 -35.66 -27.54 -14.18
CA PHE A 11 -34.82 -26.88 -13.18
C PHE A 11 -33.33 -27.22 -13.37
N LEU A 12 -33.01 -28.51 -13.52
CA LEU A 12 -31.63 -28.96 -13.78
C LEU A 12 -31.09 -28.44 -15.11
N PHE A 13 -31.94 -28.35 -16.14
CA PHE A 13 -31.57 -27.75 -17.42
C PHE A 13 -31.25 -26.25 -17.26
N VAL A 14 -32.09 -25.49 -16.55
CA VAL A 14 -31.84 -24.06 -16.30
C VAL A 14 -30.55 -23.88 -15.48
N LEU A 15 -30.34 -24.70 -14.45
CA LEU A 15 -29.16 -24.67 -13.59
C LEU A 15 -27.89 -25.07 -14.35
N GLY A 16 -27.96 -26.10 -15.19
CA GLY A 16 -26.86 -26.51 -16.08
C GLY A 16 -26.46 -25.39 -17.04
N ASN A 17 -27.42 -24.69 -17.65
CA ASN A 17 -27.13 -23.56 -18.52
C ASN A 17 -26.48 -22.37 -17.80
N ILE A 18 -26.82 -22.12 -16.52
CA ILE A 18 -26.15 -21.08 -15.71
C ILE A 18 -24.67 -21.42 -15.52
N VAL A 19 -24.36 -22.71 -15.31
CA VAL A 19 -23.00 -23.24 -15.13
C VAL A 19 -22.26 -23.40 -16.48
N GLY A 20 -22.92 -23.14 -17.61
CA GLY A 20 -22.35 -23.29 -18.96
C GLY A 20 -22.33 -24.72 -19.49
N LEU A 21 -23.06 -25.65 -18.84
CA LEU A 21 -23.21 -27.03 -19.29
C LEU A 21 -24.38 -27.13 -20.27
N ALA A 22 -24.07 -27.44 -21.54
CA ALA A 22 -25.07 -27.73 -22.56
C ALA A 22 -25.70 -29.10 -22.29
N MET A 23 -26.94 -29.12 -21.76
CA MET A 23 -27.71 -30.35 -21.61
C MET A 23 -28.62 -30.58 -22.83
N GLU A 24 -28.42 -31.67 -23.56
CA GLU A 24 -29.33 -32.10 -24.62
C GLU A 24 -30.61 -32.69 -24.03
N ASN A 25 -31.68 -31.88 -23.89
CA ASN A 25 -33.01 -32.46 -23.86
C ASN A 25 -34.11 -31.44 -24.16
N ILE A 26 -34.63 -31.40 -25.39
CA ILE A 26 -35.86 -30.65 -25.67
C ILE A 26 -36.75 -31.39 -26.67
N ARG A 27 -37.95 -31.76 -26.21
CA ARG A 27 -39.12 -31.99 -27.07
C ARG A 27 -39.55 -30.66 -27.68
N ASP A 28 -39.53 -30.61 -29.01
CA ASP A 28 -39.65 -29.41 -29.83
C ASP A 28 -40.95 -28.63 -29.67
N THR A 29 -40.84 -27.34 -29.33
CA THR A 29 -41.91 -26.35 -29.48
C THR A 29 -41.27 -24.99 -29.76
N SER A 30 -41.64 -24.32 -30.85
CA SER A 30 -40.97 -23.12 -31.37
C SER A 30 -40.87 -21.96 -30.36
N TRP A 31 -41.89 -21.80 -29.51
CA TRP A 31 -41.91 -20.79 -28.43
C TRP A 31 -40.81 -21.02 -27.38
N ARG A 32 -40.53 -22.29 -27.03
CA ARG A 32 -39.49 -22.63 -26.05
C ARG A 32 -38.10 -22.27 -26.58
N LYS A 33 -37.87 -22.35 -27.90
CA LYS A 33 -36.58 -21.97 -28.52
C LYS A 33 -36.26 -20.48 -28.34
N ILE A 34 -37.27 -19.62 -28.48
CA ILE A 34 -37.12 -18.17 -28.31
C ILE A 34 -36.84 -17.84 -26.84
N LEU A 35 -37.60 -18.43 -25.92
CA LEU A 35 -37.37 -18.28 -24.47
C LEU A 35 -35.98 -18.76 -24.05
N LEU A 36 -35.51 -19.87 -24.62
CA LEU A 36 -34.18 -20.42 -24.36
C LEU A 36 -33.05 -19.56 -24.91
N GLY A 37 -33.22 -19.02 -26.13
CA GLY A 37 -32.27 -18.07 -26.71
C GLY A 37 -32.15 -16.80 -25.85
N LEU A 38 -33.28 -16.23 -25.45
CA LEU A 38 -33.31 -15.05 -24.59
C LEU A 38 -32.68 -15.35 -23.21
N TRP A 39 -32.98 -16.52 -22.64
CA TRP A 39 -32.40 -16.97 -21.37
C TRP A 39 -30.88 -17.13 -21.46
N LEU A 40 -30.37 -17.74 -22.53
CA LEU A 40 -28.94 -17.90 -22.78
C LEU A 40 -28.23 -16.55 -22.93
N SER A 41 -28.84 -15.58 -23.61
CA SER A 41 -28.30 -14.22 -23.73
C SER A 41 -28.22 -13.52 -22.37
N ILE A 42 -29.24 -13.67 -21.52
CA ILE A 42 -29.23 -13.08 -20.17
C ILE A 42 -28.16 -13.77 -19.30
N ALA A 43 -28.10 -15.10 -19.32
CA ALA A 43 -27.13 -15.86 -18.52
C ALA A 43 -25.67 -15.55 -18.91
N THR A 44 -25.39 -15.44 -20.22
CA THR A 44 -24.06 -15.06 -20.72
C THR A 44 -23.69 -13.64 -20.34
N PHE A 45 -24.63 -12.70 -20.46
CA PHE A 45 -24.41 -11.30 -20.05
C PHE A 45 -24.16 -11.17 -18.55
N SER A 46 -24.93 -11.88 -17.71
CA SER A 46 -24.73 -11.90 -16.25
C SER A 46 -23.37 -12.49 -15.86
N ASN A 47 -22.96 -13.61 -16.47
CA ASN A 47 -21.64 -14.20 -16.23
C ASN A 47 -20.51 -13.25 -16.66
N PHE A 48 -20.69 -12.56 -17.79
CA PHE A 48 -19.72 -11.59 -18.27
C PHE A 48 -19.58 -10.39 -17.32
N LEU A 49 -20.70 -9.82 -16.86
CA LEU A 49 -20.70 -8.74 -15.87
C LEU A 49 -20.07 -9.16 -14.54
N TYR A 50 -20.34 -10.37 -14.08
CA TYR A 50 -19.73 -10.91 -12.86
C TYR A 50 -18.21 -11.01 -13.00
N ASN A 51 -17.73 -11.57 -14.11
CA ASN A 51 -16.31 -11.70 -14.40
C ASN A 51 -15.62 -10.33 -14.53
N ILE A 52 -16.25 -9.35 -15.18
CA ILE A 52 -15.71 -7.99 -15.29
C ILE A 52 -15.59 -7.34 -13.92
N ASN A 53 -16.62 -7.45 -13.08
CA ASN A 53 -16.58 -6.85 -11.75
C ASN A 53 -15.48 -7.47 -10.88
N ILE A 54 -15.38 -8.80 -10.87
CA ILE A 54 -14.30 -9.50 -10.16
C ILE A 54 -12.94 -9.11 -10.70
N LEU A 55 -12.79 -9.05 -12.03
CA LEU A 55 -11.55 -8.63 -12.65
C LEU A 55 -11.21 -7.19 -12.29
N SER A 56 -12.20 -6.28 -12.23
CA SER A 56 -12.01 -4.90 -11.77
C SER A 56 -11.54 -4.84 -10.32
N PHE A 57 -12.10 -5.66 -9.43
CA PHE A 57 -11.65 -5.75 -8.04
C PHE A 57 -10.24 -6.34 -7.91
N LEU A 58 -9.88 -7.33 -8.73
CA LEU A 58 -8.54 -7.93 -8.74
C LEU A 58 -7.48 -7.01 -9.35
N THR A 59 -7.86 -6.24 -10.38
CA THR A 59 -6.94 -5.37 -11.12
C THR A 59 -6.80 -3.99 -10.50
N MET A 60 -7.75 -3.56 -9.65
CA MET A 60 -7.61 -2.34 -8.89
C MET A 60 -6.73 -2.62 -7.67
N PRO A 61 -5.44 -2.22 -7.65
CA PRO A 61 -4.64 -2.36 -6.46
C PRO A 61 -5.35 -1.60 -5.35
N GLY A 62 -5.60 -2.29 -4.23
CA GLY A 62 -6.19 -1.67 -3.05
C GLY A 62 -5.40 -0.41 -2.75
N LYS A 63 -6.03 0.76 -2.95
CA LYS A 63 -5.41 2.04 -2.62
C LYS A 63 -5.37 2.14 -1.10
N VAL A 64 -4.34 1.55 -0.51
CA VAL A 64 -3.99 1.87 0.87
C VAL A 64 -3.65 3.35 0.85
N THR A 65 -4.43 4.16 1.57
CA THR A 65 -4.20 5.60 1.69
C THR A 65 -2.94 5.80 2.53
N VAL A 66 -1.78 5.72 1.89
CA VAL A 66 -0.50 6.02 2.51
C VAL A 66 -0.37 7.53 2.62
N PRO A 67 -0.12 8.09 3.82
CA PRO A 67 0.05 9.53 4.01
C PRO A 67 1.14 10.08 3.09
N GLU A 68 0.82 11.12 2.32
CA GLU A 68 1.77 11.74 1.39
C GLU A 68 2.54 12.88 2.03
N THR A 69 1.91 13.58 2.98
CA THR A 69 2.44 14.76 3.66
C THR A 69 2.67 14.50 5.16
N PHE A 70 3.54 15.30 5.79
CA PHE A 70 3.73 15.24 7.24
C PHE A 70 2.47 15.60 8.03
N LYS A 71 1.60 16.43 7.45
CA LYS A 71 0.30 16.78 8.07
C LYS A 71 -0.61 15.56 8.11
N GLU A 72 -0.82 14.90 6.98
CA GLU A 72 -1.62 13.67 6.91
C GLU A 72 -1.04 12.58 7.80
N LEU A 73 0.29 12.48 7.87
CA LEU A 73 0.97 11.55 8.76
C LEU A 73 0.66 11.85 10.24
N SER A 74 0.68 13.13 10.63
CA SER A 74 0.35 13.54 12.00
C SER A 74 -1.09 13.17 12.38
N GLU A 75 -2.05 13.36 11.47
CA GLU A 75 -3.44 12.98 11.67
C GLU A 75 -3.61 11.45 11.70
N ALA A 76 -2.89 10.73 10.85
CA ALA A 76 -2.97 9.27 10.79
C ALA A 76 -2.36 8.60 12.05
N ILE A 77 -1.30 9.19 12.61
CA ILE A 77 -0.71 8.77 13.88
C ILE A 77 -1.65 9.10 15.05
N LEU A 78 -2.26 10.30 15.07
CA LEU A 78 -3.24 10.69 16.09
C LEU A 78 -4.43 9.73 16.13
N ASN A 79 -4.87 9.25 14.97
CA ASN A 79 -5.95 8.28 14.83
C ASN A 79 -5.51 6.83 15.15
N GLY A 80 -4.25 6.60 15.54
CA GLY A 80 -3.71 5.28 15.88
C GLY A 80 -3.54 4.32 14.70
N LYS A 81 -3.65 4.81 13.45
CA LYS A 81 -3.56 3.99 12.23
C LYS A 81 -2.13 3.63 11.84
N TYR A 82 -1.17 4.47 12.23
CA TYR A 82 0.25 4.29 11.91
C TYR A 82 1.11 4.46 13.16
N LYS A 83 2.15 3.64 13.26
CA LYS A 83 3.21 3.79 14.25
C LYS A 83 4.34 4.61 13.63
N CYS A 84 4.90 5.56 14.37
CA CYS A 84 6.02 6.38 13.87
C CYS A 84 7.34 5.97 14.53
N LEU A 85 8.33 5.62 13.72
CA LEU A 85 9.68 5.27 14.13
C LEU A 85 10.63 6.45 13.98
N THR A 86 11.41 6.71 15.03
CA THR A 86 12.49 7.70 15.00
C THR A 86 13.82 7.11 15.44
N ALA A 87 14.91 7.74 15.03
CA ALA A 87 16.24 7.31 15.44
C ALA A 87 16.36 7.46 16.97
N ALA A 88 16.88 6.42 17.64
CA ALA A 88 17.01 6.42 19.10
C ALA A 88 17.84 7.58 19.67
N LYS A 89 18.77 8.12 18.86
CA LYS A 89 19.69 9.22 19.18
C LYS A 89 19.81 10.18 17.98
N GLY A 90 18.72 10.85 17.61
CA GLY A 90 18.66 11.78 16.48
C GLY A 90 18.34 13.22 16.91
N ILE A 91 18.86 14.20 16.17
CA ILE A 91 18.56 15.64 16.30
C ILE A 91 17.12 15.93 15.87
N ASP A 92 16.53 15.01 15.10
CA ASP A 92 15.19 15.11 14.54
C ASP A 92 14.12 15.39 15.61
N ARG A 93 14.29 14.82 16.82
CA ARG A 93 13.36 15.00 17.95
C ARG A 93 13.37 16.43 18.46
N ASP A 94 14.55 16.95 18.80
CA ASP A 94 14.70 18.31 19.32
C ASP A 94 14.20 19.34 18.29
N TYR A 95 14.42 19.07 17.01
CA TYR A 95 13.95 19.94 15.94
C TYR A 95 12.42 19.94 15.77
N LEU A 96 11.76 18.79 15.97
CA LEU A 96 10.30 18.71 15.90
C LEU A 96 9.62 19.54 17.00
N HIS A 97 10.13 19.52 18.23
CA HIS A 97 9.58 20.31 19.34
C HIS A 97 9.89 21.81 19.23
N VAL A 98 11.02 22.18 18.62
CA VAL A 98 11.42 23.60 18.43
C VAL A 98 10.72 24.24 17.23
N SER A 99 10.08 23.43 16.37
CA SER A 99 9.37 23.95 15.21
C SER A 99 8.22 24.88 15.61
N GLY A 100 8.09 26.05 14.97
CA GLY A 100 6.97 26.97 15.18
C GLY A 100 5.64 26.49 14.59
N ILE A 101 5.57 25.23 14.16
CA ILE A 101 4.47 24.68 13.37
C ILE A 101 3.72 23.66 14.23
N HIS A 102 2.45 23.95 14.51
CA HIS A 102 1.64 23.20 15.47
C HIS A 102 1.52 21.70 15.18
N TYR A 103 1.43 21.27 13.91
CA TYR A 103 1.34 19.84 13.59
C TYR A 103 2.67 19.09 13.80
N MET A 104 3.81 19.77 13.68
CA MET A 104 5.13 19.19 13.90
C MET A 104 5.43 19.02 15.40
N VAL A 105 5.05 20.00 16.22
CA VAL A 105 5.15 19.89 17.69
C VAL A 105 4.33 18.72 18.20
N LYS A 106 3.05 18.63 17.77
CA LYS A 106 2.18 17.49 18.11
C LYS A 106 2.77 16.16 17.67
N LEU A 107 3.39 16.11 16.49
CA LEU A 107 4.05 14.91 15.99
C LEU A 107 5.23 14.53 16.90
N GLY A 108 6.04 15.49 17.32
CA GLY A 108 7.11 15.32 18.30
C GLY A 108 6.62 14.75 19.63
N ASP A 109 5.58 15.35 20.19
CA ASP A 109 4.99 14.91 21.47
C ASP A 109 4.49 13.45 21.40
N ILE A 110 3.82 13.08 20.31
CA ILE A 110 3.30 11.70 20.15
C ILE A 110 4.44 10.71 19.94
N ILE A 111 5.49 11.10 19.20
CA ILE A 111 6.70 10.29 19.02
C ILE A 111 7.40 10.07 20.36
N GLU A 112 7.38 11.06 21.24
CA GLU A 112 7.96 10.97 22.57
C GLU A 112 7.20 9.96 23.43
N VAL A 113 5.86 10.07 23.46
CA VAL A 113 4.97 9.19 24.23
C VAL A 113 4.97 7.75 23.71
N ASN A 114 4.86 7.55 22.39
CA ASN A 114 4.77 6.21 21.80
C ASN A 114 6.13 5.54 21.60
N GLY A 115 7.23 6.30 21.62
CA GLY A 115 8.57 5.82 21.98
C GLY A 115 9.19 4.70 21.12
N LEU A 116 8.66 4.38 19.94
CA LEU A 116 9.25 3.35 19.09
C LEU A 116 10.51 3.90 18.40
N LYS A 117 11.65 3.46 18.94
CA LYS A 117 12.97 3.85 18.47
C LYS A 117 13.56 2.73 17.63
N TYR A 118 14.06 3.06 16.45
CA TYR A 118 14.87 2.11 15.68
C TYR A 118 16.35 2.30 16.01
N SER A 119 17.08 1.18 15.99
CA SER A 119 18.53 1.14 16.04
C SER A 119 19.05 0.76 14.67
N TYR A 120 20.11 1.41 14.21
CA TYR A 120 20.79 1.09 12.94
C TYR A 120 21.31 -0.37 12.87
N SER A 121 21.34 -1.07 14.02
CA SER A 121 21.75 -2.47 14.11
C SER A 121 20.63 -3.48 13.78
N LYS A 122 19.35 -3.07 13.72
CA LYS A 122 18.24 -3.96 13.34
C LYS A 122 18.04 -3.93 11.83
N ARG A 123 17.68 -5.07 11.23
CA ARG A 123 17.36 -5.13 9.80
C ARG A 123 16.11 -4.31 9.52
N PHE A 124 16.16 -3.53 8.44
CA PHE A 124 15.07 -2.66 8.01
C PHE A 124 13.79 -3.46 7.67
N SER A 125 13.94 -4.68 7.16
CA SER A 125 12.83 -5.62 6.89
C SER A 125 11.96 -5.86 8.11
N ASP A 126 12.58 -6.01 9.28
CA ASP A 126 11.89 -6.39 10.52
C ASP A 126 11.09 -5.20 11.12
N LEU A 127 11.25 -4.00 10.53
CA LEU A 127 10.58 -2.76 10.94
C LEU A 127 9.40 -2.40 10.02
N LEU A 128 9.21 -3.13 8.91
CA LEU A 128 8.21 -2.86 7.87
C LEU A 128 6.97 -3.75 7.93
N ASP A 129 6.90 -4.72 8.85
CA ASP A 129 5.78 -5.68 8.93
C ASP A 129 4.45 -5.06 9.42
N ASP A 130 4.51 -3.92 10.11
CA ASP A 130 3.35 -3.14 10.55
C ASP A 130 3.19 -1.88 9.67
N PRO A 131 1.99 -1.23 9.61
CA PRO A 131 1.83 0.10 9.04
C PRO A 131 2.63 1.13 9.85
N VAL A 132 3.89 1.27 9.47
CA VAL A 132 4.90 2.04 10.17
C VAL A 132 5.41 3.14 9.26
N ALA A 133 5.40 4.36 9.76
CA ALA A 133 6.10 5.49 9.17
C ALA A 133 7.46 5.66 9.84
N MET A 134 8.51 5.97 9.08
CA MET A 134 9.84 6.22 9.64
C MET A 134 10.30 7.63 9.27
N ILE A 135 10.82 8.35 10.27
CA ILE A 135 11.50 9.63 10.08
C ILE A 135 13.00 9.36 9.98
N ILE A 136 13.58 9.75 8.85
CA ILE A 136 15.01 9.60 8.55
C ILE A 136 15.42 10.61 7.48
N LEU A 137 16.72 10.95 7.45
CA LEU A 137 17.32 11.73 6.38
C LEU A 137 17.10 11.06 5.01
N ARG A 138 16.67 11.85 4.02
CA ARG A 138 16.40 11.36 2.65
C ARG A 138 17.59 10.62 2.02
N ARG A 139 18.82 11.10 2.25
CA ARG A 139 20.05 10.38 1.82
C ARG A 139 20.24 9.05 2.54
N GLY A 140 19.84 8.97 3.82
CA GLY A 140 19.85 7.73 4.61
C GLY A 140 18.90 6.68 4.04
N ILE A 141 17.71 7.08 3.56
CA ILE A 141 16.77 6.17 2.88
C ILE A 141 17.44 5.51 1.68
N ASN A 142 18.05 6.30 0.80
CA ASN A 142 18.71 5.79 -0.40
C ASN A 142 19.90 4.87 -0.07
N LEU A 143 20.58 5.09 1.05
CA LEU A 143 21.67 4.23 1.52
C LEU A 143 21.16 2.92 2.12
N LEU A 144 20.06 2.95 2.86
CA LEU A 144 19.50 1.77 3.54
C LEU A 144 18.68 0.88 2.60
N LEU A 145 17.95 1.48 1.67
CA LEU A 145 17.01 0.79 0.78
C LEU A 145 17.54 0.61 -0.64
N GLY A 146 18.67 1.23 -0.97
CA GLY A 146 19.22 1.22 -2.33
C GLY A 146 18.36 2.02 -3.30
N THR A 147 18.38 1.64 -4.57
CA THR A 147 17.63 2.35 -5.62
C THR A 147 16.12 2.11 -5.49
N PRO A 148 15.28 3.14 -5.66
CA PRO A 148 13.83 3.10 -5.39
C PRO A 148 13.02 2.15 -6.30
N ARG A 149 13.63 1.48 -7.28
CA ARG A 149 12.94 0.56 -8.20
C ARG A 149 12.44 -0.74 -7.58
N TYR A 150 12.98 -1.15 -6.43
CA TYR A 150 12.72 -2.49 -5.86
C TYR A 150 12.13 -2.46 -4.46
N VAL A 151 11.70 -1.28 -3.99
CA VAL A 151 11.31 -1.09 -2.60
C VAL A 151 9.88 -0.59 -2.54
N SER A 152 9.02 -1.33 -1.83
CA SER A 152 7.62 -0.99 -1.62
C SER A 152 7.44 0.08 -0.54
N VAL A 153 8.31 1.10 -0.53
CA VAL A 153 8.20 2.25 0.38
C VAL A 153 7.78 3.48 -0.40
N LYS A 154 6.87 4.25 0.18
CA LYS A 154 6.51 5.58 -0.32
C LYS A 154 7.27 6.61 0.52
N ILE A 155 8.02 7.48 -0.15
CA ILE A 155 8.74 8.58 0.50
C ILE A 155 7.87 9.82 0.36
N SER A 156 7.64 10.54 1.46
CA SER A 156 6.95 11.83 1.41
C SER A 156 7.69 12.82 0.52
N ASP A 157 6.95 13.62 -0.24
CA ASP A 157 7.52 14.69 -1.06
C ASP A 157 7.87 15.93 -0.23
N ASP A 158 7.21 16.09 0.92
CA ASP A 158 7.53 17.14 1.87
C ASP A 158 8.81 16.84 2.64
N ASN A 159 9.39 17.89 3.21
CA ASN A 159 10.57 17.84 4.07
C ASN A 159 10.39 18.83 5.22
N PHE A 160 10.64 18.38 6.45
CA PHE A 160 10.50 19.23 7.64
C PHE A 160 11.75 20.08 7.93
N GLY A 161 12.85 19.85 7.21
CA GLY A 161 14.08 20.63 7.36
C GLY A 161 15.18 20.19 6.40
N ILE A 162 16.17 21.07 6.22
CA ILE A 162 17.40 20.79 5.48
C ILE A 162 18.55 20.80 6.49
N PHE A 163 19.19 19.65 6.65
CA PHE A 163 20.32 19.48 7.55
C PHE A 163 21.60 19.26 6.76
N TYR A 164 22.64 20.06 7.06
CA TYR A 164 23.96 19.91 6.47
C TYR A 164 24.80 18.98 7.34
N ILE A 165 25.41 17.97 6.72
CA ILE A 165 26.35 17.07 7.39
C ILE A 165 27.74 17.70 7.35
N GLY A 166 28.26 18.06 8.51
CA GLY A 166 29.61 18.60 8.68
C GLY A 166 30.54 17.60 9.37
N ILE A 167 31.83 17.64 9.03
CA ILE A 167 32.87 16.89 9.71
C ILE A 167 33.51 17.81 10.75
N ALA A 168 33.32 17.53 12.03
CA ALA A 168 34.00 18.25 13.10
C ALA A 168 35.42 17.68 13.29
N LEU A 169 36.43 18.53 13.14
CA LEU A 169 37.83 18.16 13.36
C LEU A 169 38.37 18.87 14.60
N LYS A 170 39.07 18.11 15.45
CA LYS A 170 39.80 18.69 16.58
C LYS A 170 40.97 19.52 16.04
N LYS A 171 41.09 20.78 16.48
CA LYS A 171 42.04 21.81 16.03
C LYS A 171 43.55 21.43 16.07
N ARG A 172 43.93 20.21 16.49
CA ARG A 172 45.33 19.77 16.61
C ARG A 172 45.78 18.71 15.59
N VAL A 173 44.92 18.24 14.68
CA VAL A 173 45.23 17.12 13.76
C VAL A 173 45.70 17.57 12.36
N LEU A 174 45.62 18.86 12.03
CA LEU A 174 46.02 19.34 10.72
C LEU A 174 47.53 19.67 10.67
N ARG A 175 48.35 18.69 10.28
CA ARG A 175 49.39 18.98 9.28
C ARG A 175 48.73 18.83 7.91
N PRO A 176 48.79 19.82 7.02
CA PRO A 176 48.11 19.76 5.74
C PRO A 176 48.86 18.75 4.86
N ARG A 177 48.22 17.64 4.47
CA ARG A 177 48.79 16.74 3.47
C ARG A 177 47.80 16.05 2.53
N ILE A 178 46.50 16.34 2.59
CA ILE A 178 45.53 15.55 1.83
C ILE A 178 44.37 16.43 1.33
N PHE A 179 44.67 17.37 0.45
CA PHE A 179 43.69 17.89 -0.54
C PHE A 179 44.49 18.44 -1.74
N GLU A 180 45.29 17.58 -2.37
CA GLU A 180 45.74 17.84 -3.75
C GLU A 180 44.75 17.13 -4.69
N PRO A 181 44.13 17.84 -5.65
CA PRO A 181 43.34 17.20 -6.68
C PRO A 181 44.29 16.40 -7.58
N ARG A 182 44.07 15.09 -7.67
CA ARG A 182 44.81 14.22 -8.57
C ARG A 182 44.30 14.49 -9.98
N HIS A 183 45.09 15.20 -10.78
CA HIS A 183 44.93 15.27 -12.23
C HIS A 183 45.58 14.04 -12.85
N GLU A 184 44.77 13.18 -13.44
CA GLU A 184 45.13 12.32 -14.57
C GLU A 184 44.07 12.52 -15.66
#